data_AF-A0A1N6MT59-F1
#
_entry.id   AF-A0A1N6MT59-F1
#
_cell.length_a   1.000
_cell.length_b   1.000
_cell.length_c   1.000
_cell.angle_alpha   90.00
_cell.angle_beta   90.00
_cell.angle_gamma   90.00
#
_symmetry.space_group_name_H-M   'P 1'
#
loop_
_entity.id
_entity.type
_entity.pdbx_description
1 polymer ?
#
loop_
_entity_poly.entity_id
_entity_poly.type
_entity_poly.pdbx_seq_one_letter_code
_entity_poly.pdbx_strand_id
1 'polypeptide(L)'
;MPFSSDKFRKKFYQGDMVFGLNSARNKYVINGDIDTFKEAKIQFNSKDCQPVIIDDYLTPADKKEMKEFLNNYNNSWSNGEEQNNDYDRMINYKRQFNKTKKNVYKTYQKDFFYHLKKHDKYRTVVSDHSDYTPKTIGRKCKGGLWWIGISVSEVIRDVHIHFLLDDIDMDKVINKLDENITGKELRWLFRHRHNSNIAQKVQFWKDNTPVLPPWKTEPSAWFEYSTPIDYSDVFSRLFNLP
;
A
#
# COMPACT_ATOMS: atom_id res chain seq x y z
N MET A 1 -15.23 7.18 19.32
CA MET A 1 -14.13 6.59 18.51
C MET A 1 -13.87 7.50 17.32
N PRO A 2 -12.62 7.64 16.85
CA PRO A 2 -12.23 8.76 15.97
C PRO A 2 -12.64 8.62 14.49
N PHE A 3 -13.08 7.45 14.03
CA PHE A 3 -13.67 7.29 12.69
C PHE A 3 -15.13 7.78 12.72
N SER A 4 -15.40 8.92 12.08
CA SER A 4 -16.74 9.46 11.87
C SER A 4 -16.99 9.62 10.37
N SER A 5 -18.17 9.18 9.93
CA SER A 5 -18.63 9.26 8.54
C SER A 5 -18.60 10.66 7.96
N ASP A 6 -18.74 11.67 8.82
CA ASP A 6 -18.94 13.06 8.44
C ASP A 6 -17.64 13.70 7.93
N LYS A 7 -16.50 13.03 8.20
CA LYS A 7 -15.16 13.43 7.76
C LYS A 7 -14.70 12.67 6.51
N PHE A 8 -15.48 11.71 6.02
CA PHE A 8 -15.11 10.90 4.87
C PHE A 8 -15.27 11.68 3.57
N ARG A 9 -14.26 11.55 2.71
CA ARG A 9 -14.25 12.09 1.35
C ARG A 9 -15.27 11.33 0.50
N LYS A 10 -16.09 12.05 -0.25
CA LYS A 10 -17.09 11.45 -1.15
C LYS A 10 -16.51 10.93 -2.47
N LYS A 11 -15.24 11.23 -2.74
CA LYS A 11 -14.49 10.84 -3.95
C LYS A 11 -12.99 10.85 -3.66
N PHE A 12 -12.22 10.24 -4.56
CA PHE A 12 -10.77 10.35 -4.59
C PHE A 12 -10.33 11.75 -5.03
N TYR A 13 -9.26 12.28 -4.43
CA TYR A 13 -8.62 13.53 -4.85
C TYR A 13 -7.17 13.31 -5.25
N GLN A 14 -6.66 14.21 -6.07
CA GLN A 14 -5.26 14.19 -6.46
C GLN A 14 -4.35 14.15 -5.22
N GLY A 15 -3.41 13.20 -5.24
CA GLY A 15 -2.48 12.97 -4.15
C GLY A 15 -2.95 11.95 -3.12
N ASP A 16 -4.18 11.46 -3.19
CA ASP A 16 -4.61 10.35 -2.34
C ASP A 16 -3.94 9.03 -2.75
N MET A 17 -3.98 8.06 -1.84
CA MET A 17 -3.44 6.72 -2.05
C MET A 17 -4.49 5.64 -1.88
N VAL A 18 -4.38 4.59 -2.69
CA VAL A 18 -5.31 3.46 -2.72
C VAL A 18 -4.61 2.20 -2.21
N PHE A 19 -5.25 1.56 -1.24
CA PHE A 19 -4.91 0.25 -0.68
C PHE A 19 -6.07 -0.72 -0.89
N GLY A 20 -5.79 -2.02 -0.91
CA GLY A 20 -6.80 -3.03 -1.25
C GLY A 20 -6.19 -4.17 -2.06
N LEU A 21 -7.01 -5.19 -2.35
CA LEU A 21 -6.62 -6.29 -3.21
C LEU A 21 -6.31 -5.81 -4.64
N ASN A 22 -5.51 -6.57 -5.38
CA ASN A 22 -5.17 -6.21 -6.76
C ASN A 22 -6.40 -6.12 -7.66
N SER A 23 -7.37 -7.03 -7.51
CA SER A 23 -8.66 -6.98 -8.22
C SER A 23 -9.41 -5.68 -7.97
N ALA A 24 -9.54 -5.28 -6.71
CA ALA A 24 -10.18 -4.02 -6.32
C ALA A 24 -9.43 -2.81 -6.88
N ARG A 25 -8.09 -2.76 -6.76
CA ARG A 25 -7.31 -1.64 -7.32
C ARG A 25 -7.43 -1.57 -8.85
N ASN A 26 -7.50 -2.71 -9.54
CA ASN A 26 -7.75 -2.73 -10.97
C ASN A 26 -9.11 -2.09 -11.31
N LYS A 27 -10.17 -2.50 -10.61
CA LYS A 27 -11.53 -1.95 -10.78
C LYS A 27 -11.58 -0.43 -10.54
N TYR A 28 -11.04 0.04 -9.41
CA TYR A 28 -11.19 1.44 -9.00
C TYR A 28 -10.17 2.40 -9.62
N VAL A 29 -8.95 1.95 -9.91
CA VAL A 29 -7.84 2.84 -10.33
C VAL A 29 -7.44 2.62 -11.78
N ILE A 30 -7.34 1.37 -12.24
CA ILE A 30 -6.74 1.08 -13.56
C ILE A 30 -7.80 1.12 -14.65
N ASN A 31 -8.88 0.37 -14.48
CA ASN A 31 -10.01 0.35 -15.40
C ASN A 31 -10.80 1.65 -15.29
N GLY A 32 -10.98 2.14 -14.06
CA GLY A 32 -11.60 3.43 -13.74
C GLY A 32 -13.04 3.54 -14.24
N ASP A 33 -13.78 2.46 -14.10
CA ASP A 33 -15.22 2.38 -14.38
C ASP A 33 -16.06 3.01 -13.26
N ILE A 34 -15.40 3.67 -12.30
CA ILE A 34 -15.98 4.19 -11.07
C ILE A 34 -15.78 5.70 -11.02
N ASP A 35 -16.89 6.44 -11.14
CA ASP A 35 -16.89 7.91 -11.18
C ASP A 35 -16.22 8.55 -9.94
N THR A 36 -16.44 7.96 -8.75
CA THR A 36 -15.86 8.49 -7.51
C THR A 36 -14.33 8.33 -7.45
N PHE A 37 -13.73 7.49 -8.31
CA PHE A 37 -12.28 7.28 -8.44
C PHE A 37 -11.74 7.65 -9.83
N LYS A 38 -12.51 8.36 -10.67
CA LYS A 38 -12.05 8.78 -12.00
C LYS A 38 -10.72 9.53 -11.96
N GLU A 39 -10.54 10.37 -10.95
CA GLU A 39 -9.28 11.10 -10.73
C GLU A 39 -8.10 10.17 -10.41
N ALA A 40 -8.34 9.05 -9.72
CA ALA A 40 -7.32 8.05 -9.45
C ALA A 40 -6.78 7.44 -10.75
N LYS A 41 -7.63 7.17 -11.74
CA LYS A 41 -7.22 6.69 -13.07
C LYS A 41 -6.42 7.73 -13.85
N ILE A 42 -6.87 8.98 -13.85
CA ILE A 42 -6.14 10.08 -14.47
C ILE A 42 -4.76 10.18 -13.86
N GLN A 43 -4.67 10.19 -12.54
CA GLN A 43 -3.41 10.27 -11.81
C GLN A 43 -2.52 9.04 -12.03
N PHE A 44 -3.10 7.84 -12.07
CA PHE A 44 -2.35 6.60 -12.25
C PHE A 44 -1.65 6.55 -13.61
N ASN A 45 -2.30 7.09 -14.65
CA ASN A 45 -1.77 7.19 -16.00
C ASN A 45 -0.94 8.46 -16.23
N SER A 46 -1.11 9.48 -15.38
CA SER A 46 -0.33 10.71 -15.44
C SER A 46 1.14 10.46 -15.09
N LYS A 47 2.00 11.18 -15.80
CA LYS A 47 3.46 11.17 -15.59
C LYS A 47 3.90 12.19 -14.53
N ASP A 48 3.03 13.12 -14.16
CA ASP A 48 3.40 14.30 -13.36
C ASP A 48 2.69 14.34 -12.00
N CYS A 49 2.21 13.18 -11.56
CA CYS A 49 1.60 13.01 -10.25
C CYS A 49 2.37 12.00 -9.41
N GLN A 50 2.16 12.06 -8.09
CA GLN A 50 2.68 11.04 -7.18
C GLN A 50 2.03 9.67 -7.48
N PRO A 51 2.69 8.56 -7.07
CA PRO A 51 2.07 7.25 -7.08
C PRO A 51 0.70 7.20 -6.37
N VAL A 52 -0.27 6.56 -7.02
CA VAL A 52 -1.62 6.34 -6.46
C VAL A 52 -1.67 5.09 -5.59
N ILE A 53 -0.82 4.10 -5.87
CA ILE A 53 -0.75 2.84 -5.12
C ILE A 53 0.64 2.69 -4.51
N ILE A 54 0.72 2.05 -3.34
CA ILE A 54 1.99 1.90 -2.61
C ILE A 54 3.03 1.06 -3.38
N ASP A 55 2.56 0.15 -4.23
CA ASP A 55 3.38 -0.75 -5.05
C ASP A 55 4.33 0.02 -5.97
N ASP A 56 3.86 1.17 -6.51
CA ASP A 56 4.61 2.02 -7.43
C ASP A 56 5.83 2.69 -6.73
N TYR A 57 5.90 2.72 -5.40
CA TYR A 57 7.11 3.16 -4.68
C TYR A 57 8.18 2.06 -4.63
N LEU A 58 9.08 2.06 -5.63
CA LEU A 58 10.08 1.02 -5.80
C LEU A 58 11.25 1.12 -4.82
N THR A 59 11.37 0.14 -3.93
CA THR A 59 12.50 -0.10 -3.02
C THR A 59 13.72 -0.66 -3.76
N PRO A 60 14.93 -0.72 -3.14
CA PRO A 60 16.07 -1.39 -3.73
C PRO A 60 15.76 -2.84 -4.15
N ALA A 61 15.08 -3.61 -3.26
CA ALA A 61 14.64 -4.97 -3.55
C ALA A 61 13.70 -5.05 -4.77
N ASP A 62 12.69 -4.16 -4.84
CA ASP A 62 11.78 -4.10 -6.00
C ASP A 62 12.56 -3.83 -7.29
N LYS A 63 13.47 -2.84 -7.28
CA LYS A 63 14.26 -2.48 -8.46
C LYS A 63 15.17 -3.61 -8.91
N LYS A 64 15.76 -4.37 -7.99
CA LYS A 64 16.62 -5.52 -8.31
C LYS A 64 15.81 -6.62 -8.99
N GLU A 65 14.72 -7.06 -8.36
CA GLU A 65 13.82 -8.08 -8.90
C GLU A 65 13.28 -7.69 -10.28
N MET A 66 12.81 -6.44 -10.42
CA MET A 66 12.26 -5.97 -11.69
C MET A 66 13.32 -5.94 -12.81
N LYS A 67 14.56 -5.56 -12.50
CA LYS A 67 15.66 -5.60 -13.49
C LYS A 67 16.01 -7.02 -13.91
N GLU A 68 16.11 -7.93 -12.94
CA GLU A 68 16.38 -9.35 -13.21
C GLU A 68 15.28 -9.95 -14.09
N PHE A 69 14.01 -9.69 -13.77
CA PHE A 69 12.87 -10.11 -14.60
C PHE A 69 12.95 -9.55 -16.03
N LEU A 70 13.15 -8.23 -16.18
CA LEU A 70 13.20 -7.61 -17.51
C LEU A 70 14.38 -8.10 -18.36
N ASN A 71 15.53 -8.37 -17.74
CA ASN A 71 16.69 -8.94 -18.43
C ASN A 71 16.38 -10.36 -18.92
N ASN A 72 15.78 -11.20 -18.07
CA ASN A 72 15.40 -12.55 -18.43
C ASN A 72 14.33 -12.57 -19.52
N TYR A 73 13.32 -11.69 -19.43
CA TYR A 73 12.26 -11.57 -20.43
C TYR A 73 12.79 -11.18 -21.82
N ASN A 74 13.74 -10.24 -21.89
CA ASN A 74 14.32 -9.85 -23.17
C ASN A 74 15.14 -10.99 -23.81
N ASN A 75 15.78 -11.82 -22.97
CA ASN A 75 16.51 -12.99 -23.43
C ASN A 75 15.56 -14.11 -23.92
N SER A 76 14.44 -14.35 -23.24
CA SER A 76 13.44 -15.35 -23.65
C SER A 76 12.64 -14.94 -24.89
N TRP A 77 12.33 -13.64 -25.04
CA TRP A 77 11.69 -13.11 -26.24
C TRP A 77 12.50 -13.39 -27.52
N SER A 78 13.83 -13.39 -27.39
CA SER A 78 14.72 -13.74 -28.50
C SER A 78 14.61 -15.21 -28.91
N ASN A 79 13.98 -16.06 -28.09
CA ASN A 79 13.83 -17.50 -28.27
C ASN A 79 12.38 -17.95 -28.58
N GLY A 80 11.41 -17.03 -28.70
CA GLY A 80 10.08 -17.31 -29.26
C GLY A 80 9.05 -17.97 -28.33
N GLU A 81 9.25 -17.98 -27.01
CA GLU A 81 8.25 -18.47 -26.04
C GLU A 81 7.50 -17.29 -25.39
N GLU A 82 6.20 -17.17 -25.65
CA GLU A 82 5.36 -16.11 -25.07
C GLU A 82 4.34 -16.72 -24.09
N GLN A 83 4.37 -16.26 -22.84
CA GLN A 83 3.25 -16.43 -21.89
C GLN A 83 2.59 -15.07 -21.67
N ASN A 84 1.28 -14.97 -21.95
CA ASN A 84 0.52 -13.71 -21.86
C ASN A 84 0.69 -12.96 -20.51
N ASN A 85 0.86 -13.69 -19.40
CA ASN A 85 1.03 -13.08 -18.07
C ASN A 85 2.37 -12.35 -17.89
N ASP A 86 3.44 -12.82 -18.55
CA ASP A 86 4.76 -12.19 -18.43
C ASP A 86 4.82 -10.88 -19.24
N TYR A 87 4.07 -10.78 -20.33
CA TYR A 87 3.93 -9.56 -21.10
C TYR A 87 3.31 -8.44 -20.26
N ASP A 88 2.17 -8.68 -19.62
CA ASP A 88 1.51 -7.67 -18.78
C ASP A 88 2.40 -7.22 -17.61
N ARG A 89 3.11 -8.18 -16.99
CA ARG A 89 4.09 -7.91 -15.94
C ARG A 89 5.24 -7.03 -16.47
N MET A 90 5.78 -7.34 -17.63
CA MET A 90 6.84 -6.57 -18.29
C MET A 90 6.39 -5.14 -18.61
N ILE A 91 5.20 -4.95 -19.17
CA ILE A 91 4.62 -3.62 -19.44
C ILE A 91 4.48 -2.84 -18.12
N ASN A 92 3.97 -3.48 -17.07
CA ASN A 92 3.83 -2.85 -15.77
C ASN A 92 5.19 -2.43 -15.17
N TYR A 93 6.21 -3.28 -15.26
CA TYR A 93 7.56 -2.96 -14.75
C TYR A 93 8.18 -1.78 -15.52
N LYS A 94 8.06 -1.76 -16.86
CA LYS A 94 8.51 -0.62 -17.67
C LYS A 94 7.79 0.68 -17.28
N ARG A 95 6.47 0.62 -17.05
CA ARG A 95 5.68 1.76 -16.58
C ARG A 95 6.21 2.28 -15.23
N GLN A 96 6.41 1.39 -14.25
CA GLN A 96 6.91 1.76 -12.93
C GLN A 96 8.30 2.41 -12.98
N PHE A 97 9.25 1.83 -13.73
CA PHE A 97 10.56 2.44 -13.92
C PHE A 97 10.49 3.84 -14.55
N ASN A 98 9.59 4.05 -15.51
CA ASN A 98 9.41 5.36 -16.12
C ASN A 98 8.88 6.40 -15.13
N LYS A 99 8.00 6.02 -14.20
CA LYS A 99 7.57 6.91 -13.10
C LYS A 99 8.74 7.34 -12.22
N THR A 100 9.70 6.46 -11.96
CA THR A 100 10.85 6.78 -11.07
C THR A 100 11.74 7.92 -11.56
N LYS A 101 11.68 8.25 -12.86
CA LYS A 101 12.48 9.32 -13.47
C LYS A 101 11.94 10.72 -13.11
N LYS A 102 10.70 10.81 -12.64
CA LYS A 102 9.95 12.07 -12.48
C LYS A 102 10.26 12.78 -11.15
N ASN A 103 10.27 14.11 -11.18
CA ASN A 103 10.59 14.92 -10.00
C ASN A 103 9.56 14.74 -8.89
N VAL A 104 8.26 14.74 -9.24
CA VAL A 104 7.18 14.49 -8.26
C VAL A 104 7.39 13.15 -7.59
N TYR A 105 7.61 12.07 -8.36
CA TYR A 105 7.92 10.75 -7.79
C TYR A 105 9.11 10.81 -6.81
N LYS A 106 10.22 11.43 -7.20
CA LYS A 106 11.44 11.52 -6.38
C LYS A 106 11.19 12.25 -5.06
N THR A 107 10.38 13.30 -5.06
CA THR A 107 10.00 14.04 -3.84
C THR A 107 9.32 13.13 -2.84
N TYR A 108 8.24 12.45 -3.25
CA TYR A 108 7.50 11.54 -2.36
C TYR A 108 8.30 10.31 -1.98
N GLN A 109 9.09 9.74 -2.90
CA GLN A 109 9.95 8.59 -2.60
C GLN A 109 11.00 8.97 -1.54
N LYS A 110 11.64 10.13 -1.66
CA LYS A 110 12.64 10.59 -0.70
C LYS A 110 12.04 10.74 0.69
N ASP A 111 10.86 11.36 0.77
CA ASP A 111 10.11 11.54 2.03
C ASP A 111 9.72 10.18 2.64
N PHE A 112 9.11 9.30 1.84
CA PHE A 112 8.75 7.95 2.27
C PHE A 112 9.97 7.18 2.80
N PHE A 113 11.07 7.18 2.06
CA PHE A 113 12.26 6.41 2.44
C PHE A 113 12.95 7.00 3.66
N TYR A 114 12.93 8.32 3.83
CA TYR A 114 13.40 8.96 5.04
C TYR A 114 12.63 8.45 6.27
N HIS A 115 11.31 8.37 6.16
CA HIS A 115 10.45 7.88 7.22
C HIS A 115 10.64 6.37 7.50
N LEU A 116 10.80 5.56 6.46
CA LEU A 116 11.13 4.14 6.64
C LEU A 116 12.47 3.94 7.34
N LYS A 117 13.53 4.67 6.94
CA LYS A 117 14.88 4.57 7.54
C LYS A 117 14.88 4.83 9.04
N LYS A 118 14.03 5.75 9.50
CA LYS A 118 13.90 6.11 10.91
C LYS A 118 13.03 5.16 11.72
N HIS A 119 12.30 4.24 11.09
CA HIS A 119 11.38 3.33 11.76
C HIS A 119 12.06 2.01 12.09
N ASP A 120 12.10 1.63 13.38
CA ASP A 120 12.80 0.44 13.88
C ASP A 120 12.47 -0.84 13.10
N LYS A 121 11.18 -1.05 12.83
CA LYS A 121 10.67 -2.23 12.12
C LYS A 121 10.77 -2.19 10.59
N TYR A 122 10.67 -1.01 9.98
CA TYR A 122 10.54 -0.87 8.52
C TYR A 122 11.82 -0.40 7.83
N ARG A 123 12.84 0.05 8.59
CA ARG A 123 14.14 0.51 8.05
C ARG A 123 14.82 -0.48 7.12
N THR A 124 14.62 -1.78 7.35
CA THR A 124 15.21 -2.84 6.52
C THR A 124 14.73 -2.82 5.05
N VAL A 125 13.56 -2.25 4.76
CA VAL A 125 12.96 -2.20 3.42
C VAL A 125 13.77 -1.34 2.44
N VAL A 126 14.53 -0.37 2.95
CA VAL A 126 15.33 0.55 2.12
C VAL A 126 16.82 0.20 2.11
N SER A 127 17.19 -0.95 2.68
CA SER A 127 18.56 -1.45 2.62
C SER A 127 18.86 -2.02 1.25
N ASP A 128 20.05 -1.77 0.71
CA ASP A 128 20.49 -2.32 -0.57
C ASP A 128 20.67 -3.85 -0.54
N HIS A 129 20.79 -4.44 0.66
CA HIS A 129 20.88 -5.88 0.86
C HIS A 129 19.52 -6.54 1.13
N SER A 130 18.42 -5.82 0.96
CA SER A 130 17.09 -6.39 1.16
C SER A 130 16.67 -7.27 -0.01
N ASP A 131 16.24 -8.49 0.29
CA ASP A 131 15.68 -9.40 -0.70
C ASP A 131 14.20 -9.11 -0.97
N TYR A 132 13.80 -9.36 -2.21
CA TYR A 132 12.40 -9.30 -2.63
C TYR A 132 11.67 -10.53 -2.06
N THR A 133 11.02 -10.34 -0.91
CA THR A 133 10.28 -11.39 -0.21
C THR A 133 8.90 -10.90 0.22
N PRO A 134 7.91 -11.78 0.44
CA PRO A 134 6.62 -11.40 0.99
C PRO A 134 6.70 -10.60 2.30
N LYS A 135 7.75 -10.86 3.11
CA LYS A 135 8.03 -10.13 4.35
C LYS A 135 8.49 -8.69 4.06
N THR A 136 9.43 -8.50 3.13
CA THR A 136 9.91 -7.17 2.73
C THR A 136 8.79 -6.33 2.12
N ILE A 137 8.00 -6.92 1.21
CA ILE A 137 6.86 -6.24 0.59
C ILE A 137 5.81 -5.90 1.65
N GLY A 138 5.46 -6.83 2.53
CA GLY A 138 4.53 -6.56 3.63
C GLY A 138 5.02 -5.45 4.58
N ARG A 139 6.33 -5.33 4.81
CA ARG A 139 6.91 -4.20 5.57
C ARG A 139 6.83 -2.88 4.80
N LYS A 140 7.11 -2.88 3.49
CA LYS A 140 6.95 -1.72 2.61
C LYS A 140 5.54 -1.16 2.72
N CYS A 141 4.53 -2.00 2.52
CA CYS A 141 3.16 -1.51 2.42
C CYS A 141 2.60 -1.05 3.77
N LYS A 142 2.88 -1.77 4.88
CA LYS A 142 2.56 -1.28 6.23
C LYS A 142 3.34 -0.01 6.61
N GLY A 143 4.59 0.11 6.13
CA GLY A 143 5.36 1.33 6.25
C GLY A 143 4.73 2.52 5.52
N GLY A 144 4.08 2.27 4.37
CA GLY A 144 3.27 3.28 3.66
C GLY A 144 2.09 3.78 4.49
N LEU A 145 1.34 2.87 5.12
CA LEU A 145 0.24 3.25 6.03
C LEU A 145 0.75 4.08 7.22
N TRP A 146 1.88 3.69 7.80
CA TRP A 146 2.52 4.44 8.88
C TRP A 146 3.00 5.82 8.41
N TRP A 147 3.63 5.89 7.24
CA TRP A 147 4.13 7.12 6.65
C TRP A 147 2.99 8.13 6.45
N ILE A 148 1.90 7.75 5.80
CA ILE A 148 0.80 8.68 5.55
C ILE A 148 0.05 8.99 6.85
N GLY A 149 -0.26 7.95 7.62
CA GLY A 149 -1.23 8.02 8.72
C GLY A 149 -0.67 8.40 10.08
N ILE A 150 0.65 8.31 10.30
CA ILE A 150 1.28 8.55 11.61
C ILE A 150 2.42 9.58 11.50
N SER A 151 3.20 9.54 10.43
CA SER A 151 4.34 10.45 10.30
C SER A 151 3.91 11.91 10.09
N VAL A 152 4.80 12.84 10.46
CA VAL A 152 4.60 14.27 10.28
C VAL A 152 5.52 14.73 9.15
N SER A 153 4.94 14.94 7.97
CA SER A 153 5.62 15.52 6.81
C SER A 153 4.65 16.40 6.03
N GLU A 154 5.15 17.56 5.60
CA GLU A 154 4.40 18.51 4.77
C GLU A 154 4.00 17.90 3.43
N VAL A 155 4.84 17.01 2.89
CA VAL A 155 4.61 16.36 1.58
C VAL A 155 3.35 15.50 1.57
N ILE A 156 2.98 14.94 2.74
CA ILE A 156 1.83 14.04 2.89
C ILE A 156 0.73 14.59 3.80
N ARG A 157 0.76 15.90 4.09
CA ARG A 157 -0.23 16.52 4.98
C ARG A 157 -1.66 16.28 4.50
N ASP A 158 -1.90 16.50 3.22
CA ASP A 158 -3.24 16.47 2.62
C ASP A 158 -3.59 15.11 1.96
N VAL A 159 -2.66 14.15 2.02
CA VAL A 159 -2.80 12.80 1.46
C VAL A 159 -3.71 11.94 2.34
N HIS A 160 -4.75 11.36 1.74
CA HIS A 160 -5.64 10.41 2.40
C HIS A 160 -5.49 9.00 1.81
N ILE A 161 -5.81 8.00 2.62
CA ILE A 161 -5.82 6.58 2.24
C ILE A 161 -7.27 6.15 1.98
N HIS A 162 -7.50 5.64 0.78
CA HIS A 162 -8.71 4.94 0.38
C HIS A 162 -8.44 3.44 0.44
N PHE A 163 -8.97 2.77 1.45
CA PHE A 163 -8.81 1.33 1.65
C PHE A 163 -10.03 0.58 1.08
N LEU A 164 -9.83 -0.13 -0.03
CA LEU A 164 -10.87 -0.89 -0.71
C LEU A 164 -11.09 -2.23 0.00
N LEU A 165 -12.34 -2.52 0.34
CA LEU A 165 -12.76 -3.75 1.04
C LEU A 165 -13.36 -4.80 0.09
N ASP A 166 -13.57 -4.46 -1.18
CA ASP A 166 -14.05 -5.37 -2.21
C ASP A 166 -13.20 -6.66 -2.26
N ASP A 167 -13.87 -7.80 -2.37
CA ASP A 167 -13.31 -9.16 -2.45
C ASP A 167 -12.49 -9.65 -1.24
N ILE A 168 -12.42 -8.88 -0.14
CA ILE A 168 -11.70 -9.31 1.06
C ILE A 168 -12.54 -10.34 1.84
N ASP A 169 -11.98 -11.53 2.00
CA ASP A 169 -12.47 -12.57 2.91
C ASP A 169 -12.12 -12.20 4.36
N MET A 170 -13.05 -11.54 5.06
CA MET A 170 -12.83 -11.01 6.41
C MET A 170 -12.50 -12.10 7.43
N ASP A 171 -13.11 -13.28 7.31
CA ASP A 171 -12.86 -14.41 8.20
C ASP A 171 -11.42 -14.88 8.09
N LYS A 172 -10.88 -15.01 6.86
CA LYS A 172 -9.45 -15.32 6.67
C LYS A 172 -8.54 -14.21 7.18
N VAL A 173 -8.94 -12.95 7.04
CA VAL A 173 -8.15 -11.82 7.58
C VAL A 173 -8.08 -11.89 9.10
N ILE A 174 -9.20 -12.09 9.78
CA ILE A 174 -9.28 -12.16 11.25
C ILE A 174 -8.51 -13.37 11.77
N ASN A 175 -8.72 -14.55 11.17
CA ASN A 175 -8.03 -15.79 11.57
C ASN A 175 -6.57 -15.87 11.13
N LYS A 176 -6.04 -14.83 10.49
CA LYS A 176 -4.66 -14.78 9.92
C LYS A 176 -4.37 -15.90 8.92
N LEU A 177 -5.40 -16.42 8.27
CA LEU A 177 -5.31 -17.41 7.19
C LEU A 177 -5.14 -16.73 5.83
N ASP A 178 -5.41 -15.43 5.74
CA ASP A 178 -5.15 -14.66 4.53
C ASP A 178 -3.64 -14.38 4.34
N GLU A 179 -3.11 -14.85 3.22
CA GLU A 179 -1.72 -14.65 2.82
C GLU A 179 -1.49 -13.28 2.16
N ASN A 180 -2.56 -12.65 1.64
CA ASN A 180 -2.50 -11.37 0.97
C ASN A 180 -1.94 -10.28 1.89
N ILE A 181 -1.19 -9.36 1.28
CA ILE A 181 -0.63 -8.22 2.00
C ILE A 181 -1.76 -7.31 2.49
N THR A 182 -2.86 -7.21 1.74
CA THR A 182 -4.05 -6.44 2.10
C THR A 182 -4.66 -6.88 3.43
N GLY A 183 -4.77 -8.18 3.73
CA GLY A 183 -5.22 -8.63 5.05
C GLY A 183 -4.25 -8.23 6.17
N LYS A 184 -2.94 -8.29 5.91
CA LYS A 184 -1.91 -7.84 6.86
C LYS A 184 -1.98 -6.33 7.12
N GLU A 185 -2.31 -5.54 6.09
CA GLU A 185 -2.55 -4.09 6.17
C GLU A 185 -3.82 -3.77 6.96
N LEU A 186 -4.93 -4.47 6.69
CA LEU A 186 -6.18 -4.28 7.41
C LEU A 186 -6.05 -4.61 8.90
N ARG A 187 -5.35 -5.71 9.23
CA ARG A 187 -4.97 -6.03 10.62
C ARG A 187 -4.04 -4.98 11.24
N TRP A 188 -3.19 -4.34 10.44
CA TRP A 188 -2.35 -3.24 10.92
C TRP A 188 -3.22 -2.00 11.25
N LEU A 189 -4.16 -1.63 10.38
CA LEU A 189 -5.10 -0.54 10.62
C LEU A 189 -5.97 -0.80 11.86
N PHE A 190 -6.49 -2.02 12.03
CA PHE A 190 -7.24 -2.39 13.23
C PHE A 190 -6.40 -2.15 14.50
N ARG A 191 -5.13 -2.54 14.53
CA ARG A 191 -4.26 -2.33 15.69
C ARG A 191 -3.96 -0.86 15.98
N HIS A 192 -4.01 -0.01 14.95
CA HIS A 192 -3.77 1.43 15.07
C HIS A 192 -5.07 2.26 15.08
N ARG A 193 -6.24 1.62 15.19
CA ARG A 193 -7.57 2.26 15.08
C ARG A 193 -7.84 3.37 16.11
N HIS A 194 -7.09 3.40 17.21
CA HIS A 194 -7.21 4.41 18.25
C HIS A 194 -6.32 5.64 18.01
N ASN A 195 -5.42 5.60 17.01
CA ASN A 195 -4.64 6.75 16.60
C ASN A 195 -5.52 7.73 15.81
N SER A 196 -5.61 8.98 16.26
CA SER A 196 -6.45 10.01 15.65
C SER A 196 -6.03 10.38 14.24
N ASN A 197 -4.72 10.40 13.95
CA ASN A 197 -4.20 10.76 12.63
C ASN A 197 -4.57 9.69 11.60
N ILE A 198 -4.47 8.41 11.99
CA ILE A 198 -4.93 7.27 11.18
C ILE A 198 -6.43 7.42 10.90
N ALA A 199 -7.23 7.67 11.92
CA ALA A 199 -8.67 7.76 11.76
C ALA A 199 -9.14 8.98 10.94
N GLN A 200 -8.33 10.03 10.87
CA GLN A 200 -8.60 11.19 10.02
C GLN A 200 -8.18 10.96 8.56
N LYS A 201 -7.11 10.19 8.32
CA LYS A 201 -6.56 9.99 6.98
C LYS A 201 -7.05 8.74 6.27
N VAL A 202 -7.53 7.73 7.00
CA VAL A 202 -7.95 6.45 6.42
C VAL A 202 -9.47 6.38 6.31
N GLN A 203 -9.95 6.09 5.11
CA GLN A 203 -11.35 5.82 4.80
C GLN A 203 -11.50 4.47 4.13
N PHE A 204 -12.61 3.79 4.42
CA PHE A 204 -12.94 2.49 3.84
C PHE A 204 -13.99 2.64 2.74
N TRP A 205 -13.85 1.80 1.72
CA TRP A 205 -14.75 1.75 0.58
C TRP A 205 -15.19 0.32 0.33
N LYS A 206 -16.47 0.13 0.03
CA LYS A 206 -17.02 -1.13 -0.43
C LYS A 206 -18.10 -0.84 -1.46
N ASP A 207 -18.06 -1.54 -2.60
CA ASP A 207 -19.06 -1.40 -3.66
C ASP A 207 -19.30 0.06 -4.09
N ASN A 208 -18.22 0.80 -4.32
CA ASN A 208 -18.20 2.21 -4.71
C ASN A 208 -18.82 3.19 -3.67
N THR A 209 -18.96 2.76 -2.42
CA THR A 209 -19.50 3.61 -1.35
C THR A 209 -18.55 3.71 -0.17
N PRO A 210 -18.42 4.91 0.44
CA PRO A 210 -17.76 5.06 1.73
C PRO A 210 -18.47 4.24 2.80
N VAL A 211 -17.72 3.46 3.57
CA VAL A 211 -18.25 2.64 4.66
C VAL A 211 -17.50 2.87 5.96
N LEU A 212 -18.12 2.52 7.08
CA LEU A 212 -17.43 2.44 8.36
C LEU A 212 -16.36 1.33 8.32
N PRO A 213 -15.30 1.43 9.14
CA PRO A 213 -14.32 0.35 9.22
C PRO A 213 -14.96 -0.99 9.64
N PRO A 214 -14.43 -2.15 9.20
CA PRO A 214 -15.01 -3.46 9.48
C PRO A 214 -15.26 -3.76 10.97
N TRP A 215 -14.37 -3.30 11.85
CA TRP A 215 -14.53 -3.47 13.31
C TRP A 215 -15.62 -2.60 13.94
N LYS A 216 -16.30 -1.75 13.16
CA LYS A 216 -17.49 -1.01 13.58
C LYS A 216 -18.77 -1.70 13.13
N THR A 217 -18.77 -2.31 11.96
CA THR A 217 -19.90 -3.05 11.42
C THR A 217 -19.99 -4.45 12.01
N GLU A 218 -18.85 -5.09 12.29
CA GLU A 218 -18.76 -6.44 12.84
C GLU A 218 -17.84 -6.50 14.09
N PRO A 219 -18.19 -5.83 15.20
CA PRO A 219 -17.29 -5.73 16.36
C PRO A 219 -16.92 -7.09 16.97
N SER A 220 -17.84 -8.05 17.01
CA SER A 220 -17.62 -9.37 17.65
C SER A 220 -16.54 -10.17 16.92
N ALA A 221 -16.58 -10.23 15.60
CA ALA A 221 -15.57 -10.93 14.79
C ALA A 221 -14.17 -10.32 14.99
N TRP A 222 -14.10 -8.98 15.05
CA TRP A 222 -12.84 -8.27 15.31
C TRP A 222 -12.41 -8.26 16.79
N PHE A 223 -13.31 -8.60 17.72
CA PHE A 223 -12.98 -8.79 19.13
C PHE A 223 -12.25 -10.11 19.34
N GLU A 224 -12.66 -11.15 18.60
CA GLU A 224 -11.98 -12.45 18.55
C GLU A 224 -10.63 -12.43 17.85
N TYR A 225 -10.32 -11.35 17.12
CA TYR A 225 -8.96 -11.03 16.70
C TYR A 225 -8.09 -10.77 17.94
N SER A 226 -7.71 -11.85 18.60
CA SER A 226 -6.76 -11.88 19.67
C SER A 226 -5.41 -11.50 19.07
N THR A 227 -4.96 -10.30 19.41
CA THR A 227 -3.55 -10.00 19.32
C THR A 227 -2.86 -10.88 20.37
N PRO A 228 -1.95 -11.81 20.02
CA PRO A 228 -0.74 -11.82 20.82
C PRO A 228 -0.26 -10.38 20.76
N ILE A 229 -0.10 -9.73 21.91
CA ILE A 229 0.47 -8.39 22.01
C ILE A 229 1.62 -8.34 20.99
N ASP A 230 1.52 -7.48 19.96
CA ASP A 230 2.55 -7.41 18.93
C ASP A 230 3.75 -6.69 19.53
N TYR A 231 4.48 -7.41 20.38
CA TYR A 231 5.74 -6.95 20.94
C TYR A 231 6.77 -6.75 19.84
N SER A 232 6.53 -7.06 18.56
CA SER A 232 7.57 -6.82 17.56
C SER A 232 7.92 -5.34 17.42
N ASP A 233 7.03 -4.38 17.73
CA ASP A 233 7.42 -2.97 17.82
C ASP A 233 8.24 -2.68 19.09
N VAL A 234 7.86 -3.28 20.23
CA VAL A 234 8.58 -3.18 21.52
C VAL A 234 9.97 -3.81 21.43
N PHE A 235 10.07 -5.03 20.93
CA PHE A 235 11.29 -5.76 20.65
C PHE A 235 12.13 -5.09 19.56
N SER A 236 11.51 -4.51 18.52
CA SER A 236 12.27 -3.71 17.55
C SER A 236 12.93 -2.50 18.21
N ARG A 237 12.32 -1.90 19.24
CA ARG A 237 12.95 -0.81 20.02
C ARG A 237 14.03 -1.33 20.98
N LEU A 238 13.76 -2.43 21.68
CA LEU A 238 14.67 -3.01 22.68
C LEU A 238 15.95 -3.59 22.06
N PHE A 239 15.86 -4.21 20.88
CA PHE A 239 16.97 -4.91 20.24
C PHE A 239 17.64 -4.14 19.09
N ASN A 240 17.21 -2.91 18.80
CA ASN A 240 17.88 -2.02 17.83
C ASN A 240 18.48 -0.76 18.50
N LEU A 241 18.99 -0.87 19.72
CA LEU A 241 19.86 0.18 20.28
C LEU A 241 21.13 0.31 19.40
N PRO A 242 21.68 1.53 19.25
CA PRO A 242 22.74 1.84 18.29
C PRO A 242 23.99 0.98 18.44
#